data_AF-A0A1S1QRH9-F1
#
_entry.id   AF-A0A1S1QRH9-F1
#
_cell.length_a   1.000
_cell.length_b   1.000
_cell.length_c   1.000
_cell.angle_alpha   90.00
_cell.angle_beta   90.00
_cell.angle_gamma   90.00
#
_symmetry.space_group_name_H-M   'P 1'
#
loop_
_entity.id
_entity.type
_entity.pdbx_description
1 polymer ?
#
loop_
_entity_poly.entity_id
_entity_poly.type
_entity_poly.pdbx_seq_one_letter_code
_entity_poly.pdbx_strand_id
1 'polypeptide(L)'
;MDQVLVSADDHIRYCAGCARQQQFEQPPCEDGHSADCPERACVVCGHAILVGAAPAAVPPAGAGADRPVTVVTVTARRGAGRSDSRAVA
;
A
#
# COMPACT_ATOMS: atom_id res chain seq x y z
N MET A 1 13.02 -39.53 23.74
CA MET A 1 13.68 -38.23 23.97
C MET A 1 14.42 -37.92 22.68
N ASP A 2 14.24 -36.84 21.93
CA ASP A 2 13.90 -35.47 22.27
C ASP A 2 13.53 -34.76 20.95
N GLN A 3 12.27 -34.36 20.77
CA GLN A 3 11.86 -33.45 19.68
C GLN A 3 11.14 -32.23 20.28
N VAL A 4 11.50 -31.87 21.52
CA VAL A 4 10.81 -30.83 22.31
C VAL A 4 11.62 -29.53 22.30
N LEU A 5 12.32 -29.25 21.21
CA LEU A 5 12.68 -27.88 20.85
C LEU A 5 11.41 -27.23 20.28
N VAL A 6 10.44 -26.99 21.16
CA VAL A 6 9.25 -26.21 20.83
C VAL A 6 9.74 -24.87 20.29
N SER A 7 9.33 -24.58 19.07
CA SER A 7 9.64 -23.41 18.24
C SER A 7 9.42 -22.08 18.98
N ALA A 8 10.34 -21.71 19.87
CA ALA A 8 10.35 -20.39 20.51
C ALA A 8 10.53 -19.26 19.47
N ASP A 9 11.02 -19.63 18.30
CA ASP A 9 11.27 -18.78 17.14
C ASP A 9 10.05 -18.62 16.21
N ASP A 10 8.93 -19.30 16.44
CA ASP A 10 7.76 -19.26 15.53
C ASP A 10 7.23 -17.83 15.30
N HIS A 11 7.37 -17.00 16.34
CA HIS A 11 6.93 -15.61 16.38
C HIS A 11 8.07 -14.58 16.26
N ILE A 12 9.31 -15.02 16.01
CA ILE A 12 10.45 -14.12 15.81
C ILE A 12 10.56 -13.76 14.33
N ARG A 13 10.46 -12.47 14.00
CA ARG A 13 10.50 -11.95 12.63
C ARG A 13 11.29 -10.66 12.55
N TYR A 14 11.76 -10.29 11.37
CA TYR A 14 12.43 -9.01 11.17
C TYR A 14 11.43 -7.86 11.19
N CYS A 15 11.63 -6.90 12.10
CA CYS A 15 10.86 -5.67 12.17
C CYS A 15 11.59 -4.55 11.42
N ALA A 16 10.98 -4.00 10.36
CA ALA A 16 11.55 -2.87 9.63
C ALA A 16 11.74 -1.61 10.51
N GLY A 17 10.79 -1.32 11.41
CA GLY A 17 10.90 -0.17 12.32
C GLY A 17 12.01 -0.28 13.37
N CYS A 18 12.34 -1.49 13.84
CA CYS A 18 13.44 -1.72 14.79
C CYS A 18 14.76 -2.12 14.08
N ALA A 19 14.72 -2.37 12.78
CA ALA A 19 15.81 -2.91 11.97
C ALA A 19 16.46 -4.19 12.52
N ARG A 20 15.70 -5.05 13.21
CA ARG A 20 16.21 -6.28 13.86
C ARG A 20 15.13 -7.34 13.99
N GLN A 21 15.54 -8.56 14.34
CA GLN A 21 14.63 -9.64 14.71
C GLN A 21 13.96 -9.32 16.05
N GLN A 22 12.63 -9.46 16.08
CA GLN A 22 11.78 -9.13 17.22
C GLN A 22 10.68 -10.15 17.36
N GLN A 23 10.13 -10.25 18.58
CA GLN A 23 8.91 -11.00 18.83
C GLN A 23 7.70 -10.21 18.37
N PHE A 24 6.74 -10.92 17.77
CA PHE A 24 5.49 -10.35 17.30
C PHE A 24 4.30 -11.02 17.98
N GLU A 25 3.33 -10.23 18.41
CA GLU A 25 2.04 -10.69 18.95
C GLU A 25 0.90 -10.44 17.94
N GLN A 26 -0.19 -11.18 18.07
CA GLN A 26 -1.40 -10.94 17.27
C GLN A 26 -2.28 -9.96 18.07
N PRO A 27 -2.45 -8.70 17.62
CA PRO A 27 -3.37 -7.79 18.27
C PRO A 27 -4.83 -8.26 18.09
N PRO A 28 -5.76 -7.80 18.95
CA PRO A 28 -7.17 -8.07 18.75
C PRO A 28 -7.63 -7.47 17.41
N CYS A 29 -8.02 -8.34 16.48
CA CYS A 29 -8.49 -7.96 15.17
C CYS A 29 -10.00 -7.64 15.22
N GLU A 30 -10.37 -6.40 14.88
CA GLU A 30 -11.78 -5.98 14.79
C GLU A 30 -12.46 -6.49 13.50
N ASP A 31 -11.69 -6.91 12.48
CA ASP A 31 -12.21 -7.45 11.22
C ASP A 31 -12.79 -8.88 11.34
N GLY A 32 -12.76 -9.48 12.54
CA GLY A 32 -13.41 -10.75 12.83
C GLY A 32 -12.58 -12.00 12.55
N HIS A 33 -11.30 -11.87 12.21
CA HIS A 33 -10.41 -13.00 11.91
C HIS A 33 -9.99 -13.80 13.14
N SER A 34 -10.28 -13.33 14.35
CA SER A 34 -10.02 -14.04 15.62
C SER A 34 -8.56 -14.57 15.66
N ALA A 35 -8.36 -15.85 16.00
CA ALA A 35 -7.03 -16.47 16.08
C ALA A 35 -6.32 -16.67 14.73
N ASP A 36 -7.05 -16.57 13.61
CA ASP A 36 -6.49 -16.75 12.25
C ASP A 36 -6.08 -15.42 11.62
N CYS A 37 -6.06 -14.32 12.40
CA CYS A 37 -5.70 -13.03 11.83
C CYS A 37 -4.26 -13.01 11.30
N PRO A 38 -4.02 -12.68 10.02
CA PRO A 38 -2.67 -12.62 9.47
C PRO A 38 -1.86 -11.45 10.04
N GLU A 39 -2.49 -10.50 10.72
CA GLU A 39 -1.80 -9.35 11.30
C GLU A 39 -0.99 -9.74 12.54
N ARG A 40 0.26 -9.27 12.59
CA ARG A 40 1.11 -9.39 13.77
C ARG A 40 1.84 -8.09 14.04
N ALA A 41 1.86 -7.64 15.29
CA ALA A 41 2.50 -6.41 15.74
C ALA A 41 3.78 -6.69 16.54
N CYS A 42 4.83 -5.91 16.28
CA CYS A 42 6.07 -5.97 17.04
C CYS A 42 5.83 -5.53 18.49
N VAL A 43 6.15 -6.38 19.46
CA VAL A 43 5.92 -6.09 20.90
C VAL A 43 6.75 -4.92 21.43
N VAL A 44 7.76 -4.47 20.66
CA VAL A 44 8.68 -3.40 21.05
C VAL A 44 8.28 -2.03 20.49
N CYS A 45 7.86 -1.96 19.22
CA CYS A 45 7.56 -0.68 18.57
C CYS A 45 6.15 -0.56 17.98
N GLY A 46 5.36 -1.64 18.00
CA GLY A 46 4.00 -1.68 17.45
C GLY A 46 3.91 -1.79 15.93
N HIS A 47 5.03 -1.92 15.21
CA HIS A 47 4.99 -2.06 13.75
C HIS A 47 4.31 -3.39 13.35
N ALA A 48 3.31 -3.31 12.48
CA ALA A 48 2.52 -4.47 12.04
C ALA A 48 3.03 -5.06 10.72
N ILE A 49 2.99 -6.38 10.63
CA ILE A 49 3.28 -7.17 9.42
C ILE A 49 2.17 -8.18 9.17
N LEU A 50 1.99 -8.61 7.92
CA LEU A 50 1.07 -9.69 7.55
C LEU A 50 1.84 -11.00 7.39
N VAL A 51 1.40 -12.04 8.09
CA VAL A 51 1.98 -13.39 8.08
C VAL A 51 0.92 -14.39 7.65
N GLY A 52 1.15 -15.04 6.50
CA GLY A 52 0.22 -16.01 5.92
C GLY A 52 0.30 -15.98 4.40
N ALA A 53 -0.37 -16.93 3.74
CA ALA A 53 -0.55 -16.86 2.29
C ALA A 53 -1.47 -15.68 1.97
N ALA A 54 -1.04 -14.78 1.08
CA ALA A 54 -1.92 -13.73 0.59
C ALA A 54 -3.19 -14.41 0.03
N PRO A 55 -4.40 -13.95 0.38
CA PRO A 55 -5.59 -14.45 -0.29
C PRO A 55 -5.36 -14.25 -1.78
N ALA A 56 -5.63 -15.28 -2.59
CA ALA A 56 -5.57 -15.17 -4.03
C ALA A 56 -6.34 -13.90 -4.41
N ALA A 57 -5.67 -12.94 -5.05
CA ALA A 57 -6.26 -11.66 -5.38
C ALA A 57 -7.51 -11.94 -6.22
N VAL A 58 -8.68 -11.89 -5.59
CA VAL A 58 -9.93 -11.85 -6.33
C VAL A 58 -9.89 -10.52 -7.06
N PRO A 59 -9.90 -10.50 -8.41
CA PRO A 59 -9.97 -9.24 -9.11
C PRO A 59 -11.21 -8.51 -8.58
N PRO A 60 -11.12 -7.19 -8.32
CA PRO A 60 -12.26 -6.44 -7.81
C PRO A 60 -13.44 -6.68 -8.76
N ALA A 61 -14.47 -7.37 -8.26
CA ALA A 61 -15.71 -7.59 -8.98
C ALA A 61 -16.41 -6.23 -9.11
N GLY A 62 -16.03 -5.47 -10.13
CA GLY A 62 -16.51 -4.12 -10.37
C GLY A 62 -15.48 -3.00 -10.21
N ALA A 63 -14.21 -3.20 -10.58
CA ALA A 63 -13.44 -2.06 -11.09
C ALA A 63 -14.18 -1.57 -12.35
N GLY A 64 -14.88 -0.45 -12.17
CA GLY A 64 -16.00 -0.01 -12.97
C GLY A 64 -15.74 0.10 -14.46
N ALA A 65 -16.86 0.07 -15.18
CA ALA A 65 -17.02 0.53 -16.54
C ALA A 65 -15.92 1.51 -16.96
N ASP A 66 -15.22 1.14 -18.03
CA ASP A 66 -14.58 2.04 -18.97
C ASP A 66 -15.41 3.34 -19.06
N ARG A 67 -15.03 4.36 -18.28
CA ARG A 67 -15.56 5.70 -18.51
C ARG A 67 -14.74 6.20 -19.69
N PRO A 68 -15.32 6.35 -20.89
CA PRO A 68 -14.54 6.79 -22.04
C PRO A 68 -14.00 8.19 -21.75
N VAL A 69 -12.68 8.29 -21.64
CA VAL A 69 -11.99 9.58 -21.55
C VAL A 69 -12.17 10.27 -22.89
N THR A 70 -13.09 11.22 -22.95
CA THR A 70 -13.27 12.04 -24.17
C THR A 70 -12.16 13.07 -24.21
N VAL A 71 -11.16 12.82 -25.06
CA VAL A 71 -10.10 13.78 -25.35
C VAL A 71 -10.66 14.80 -26.34
N VAL A 72 -10.70 16.07 -25.93
CA VAL A 72 -11.11 17.17 -26.80
C VAL A 72 -9.87 17.95 -27.21
N THR A 73 -9.57 17.95 -28.50
CA THR A 73 -8.42 18.67 -29.05
C THR A 73 -8.77 20.14 -29.23
N VAL A 74 -8.11 21.02 -28.48
CA VAL A 74 -8.28 22.47 -28.59
C VAL A 74 -7.29 22.99 -29.63
N THR A 75 -7.77 23.49 -30.77
CA THR A 75 -6.92 24.15 -31.75
C THR A 75 -6.77 25.63 -31.39
N ALA A 76 -5.52 26.04 -31.14
CA ALA A 76 -5.21 27.44 -30.90
C ALA A 76 -5.46 28.26 -32.18
N ARG A 77 -6.35 29.25 -32.10
CA ARG A 77 -6.53 30.23 -33.17
C ARG A 77 -5.30 31.15 -33.15
N ARG A 78 -4.48 31.11 -34.19
CA ARG A 78 -3.41 32.12 -34.39
C ARG A 78 -4.08 33.47 -34.64
N GLY A 79 -4.01 34.36 -33.66
CA GLY A 79 -4.35 35.76 -33.83
C GLY A 79 -3.42 36.39 -34.85
N ALA A 80 -3.96 36.84 -35.98
CA ALA A 80 -3.25 37.64 -36.96
C ALA A 80 -2.88 38.99 -36.32
N GLY A 81 -1.59 39.32 -36.38
CA GLY A 81 -0.99 40.43 -35.66
C GLY A 81 -1.46 41.83 -36.09
N ARG A 82 -1.18 42.79 -35.21
CA ARG A 82 -0.94 44.19 -35.57
C ARG A 82 0.26 44.68 -34.76
N SER A 83 1.39 44.76 -35.44
CA SER A 83 2.58 45.47 -34.97
C SER A 83 2.26 46.96 -35.00
N ASP A 84 2.15 47.60 -33.85
CA ASP A 84 2.28 49.06 -33.76
C ASP A 84 3.62 49.36 -33.09
N SER A 85 4.62 49.65 -33.93
CA SER A 85 5.91 50.15 -33.50
C SER A 85 5.74 51.61 -33.10
N ARG A 86 5.62 51.90 -31.80
CA ARG A 86 5.71 53.27 -31.30
C ARG A 86 7.09 53.55 -30.70
N ALA A 87 7.71 54.56 -31.28
CA ALA A 87 9.09 54.99 -31.14
C ALA A 87 9.48 55.43 -29.72
N VAL A 88 10.78 55.28 -29.45
CA VAL A 88 11.53 55.82 -28.30
C VAL A 88 11.64 57.35 -28.36
N ALA A 89 11.52 57.99 -27.20
CA ALA A 89 12.05 59.31 -26.88
C ALA A 89 12.56 59.28 -25.43
#